data_AF-A0A0F3R8T7-F1
#
_entry.id   AF-A0A0F3R8T7-F1
#
_cell.length_a   1.000
_cell.length_b   1.000
_cell.length_c   1.000
_cell.angle_alpha   90.00
_cell.angle_beta   90.00
_cell.angle_gamma   90.00
#
_symmetry.space_group_name_H-M   'P 1'
#
loop_
_entity.id
_entity.type
_entity.pdbx_description
1 polymer ?
#
loop_
_entity_poly.entity_id
_entity_poly.type
_entity_poly.pdbx_seq_one_letter_code
_entity_poly.pdbx_strand_id
1 'polypeptide(L)'
;MSITAINHVNNNGYTALTWAVANGYERVCELLIPKMSNEAINQVTNNGETALSIATNKGFKNVCDLLHKIDGFQKLVDGINDKVATNIAINVKDKAIIKDTIENIVNNIKVLNNITDIDKITASMQKLIVDKSTKFKIMTIENQLNEIIDNHNINDDVSMLSGDNTFVPAAG
;
A
#
# COMPACT_ATOMS: atom_id res chain seq x y z
N MET A 1 -0.14 -14.02 10.92
CA MET A 1 -0.70 -14.49 9.64
C MET A 1 0.43 -14.57 8.64
N SER A 2 0.67 -15.71 7.98
CA SER A 2 1.65 -15.73 6.89
C SER A 2 1.08 -14.97 5.70
N ILE A 3 1.94 -14.24 4.98
CA ILE A 3 1.57 -13.50 3.75
C ILE A 3 0.98 -14.40 2.65
N THR A 4 1.18 -15.72 2.76
CA THR A 4 0.57 -16.72 1.88
C THR A 4 -0.94 -16.91 2.13
N ALA A 5 -1.43 -16.65 3.34
CA ALA A 5 -2.85 -16.79 3.66
C ALA A 5 -3.69 -15.60 3.17
N ILE A 6 -3.15 -14.38 3.25
CA ILE A 6 -3.88 -13.16 2.86
C ILE A 6 -4.07 -13.05 1.34
N ASN A 7 -3.11 -13.57 0.57
CA ASN A 7 -3.16 -13.61 -0.90
C ASN A 7 -3.81 -14.89 -1.45
N HIS A 8 -4.35 -15.74 -0.58
CA HIS A 8 -4.94 -17.00 -1.00
C HIS A 8 -6.20 -16.77 -1.84
N VAL A 9 -6.30 -17.50 -2.94
CA VAL A 9 -7.46 -17.53 -3.83
C VAL A 9 -8.17 -18.86 -3.65
N ASN A 10 -9.47 -18.86 -3.36
CA ASN A 10 -10.24 -20.10 -3.28
C ASN A 10 -10.63 -20.65 -4.67
N ASN A 11 -11.24 -21.83 -4.72
CA ASN A 11 -11.65 -22.49 -5.97
C ASN A 11 -12.64 -21.68 -6.83
N ASN A 12 -13.27 -20.66 -6.25
CA ASN A 12 -14.21 -19.76 -6.92
C ASN A 12 -13.56 -18.45 -7.40
N GLY A 13 -12.23 -18.33 -7.27
CA GLY A 13 -11.51 -17.11 -7.61
C GLY A 13 -11.65 -15.98 -6.57
N TYR A 14 -12.19 -16.26 -5.38
CA TYR A 14 -12.34 -15.24 -4.33
C TYR A 14 -11.08 -15.13 -3.49
N THR A 15 -10.68 -13.89 -3.22
CA THR A 15 -9.72 -13.54 -2.17
C THR A 15 -10.44 -13.05 -0.92
N ALA A 16 -9.70 -12.90 0.17
CA ALA A 16 -10.22 -12.31 1.40
C ALA A 16 -10.80 -10.90 1.15
N LEU A 17 -10.18 -10.12 0.27
CA LEU A 17 -10.67 -8.79 -0.12
C LEU A 17 -11.98 -8.86 -0.90
N THR A 18 -12.07 -9.71 -1.93
CA THR A 18 -13.29 -9.84 -2.72
C THR A 18 -14.47 -10.26 -1.84
N TRP A 19 -14.22 -11.14 -0.87
CA TRP A 19 -15.23 -11.56 0.10
C TRP A 19 -15.65 -10.42 1.04
N ALA A 20 -14.69 -9.64 1.54
CA ALA A 20 -14.97 -8.48 2.39
C ALA A 20 -15.80 -7.41 1.66
N VAL A 21 -15.46 -7.10 0.41
CA VAL A 21 -16.21 -6.14 -0.42
C VAL A 21 -17.62 -6.67 -0.73
N ALA A 22 -17.75 -7.96 -1.08
CA ALA A 22 -19.06 -8.56 -1.36
C ALA A 22 -20.03 -8.48 -0.18
N ASN A 23 -19.51 -8.62 1.05
CA ASN A 23 -20.30 -8.56 2.29
C ASN A 23 -20.45 -7.14 2.88
N GLY A 24 -19.79 -6.14 2.30
CA GLY A 24 -19.89 -4.75 2.76
C GLY A 24 -19.01 -4.39 3.95
N TYR A 25 -17.95 -5.15 4.19
CA TYR A 25 -16.99 -4.88 5.27
C TYR A 25 -15.95 -3.86 4.84
N GLU A 26 -16.37 -2.61 4.61
CA GLU A 26 -15.52 -1.51 4.12
C GLU A 26 -14.24 -1.36 4.95
N ARG A 27 -14.38 -1.32 6.29
CA ARG A 27 -13.23 -1.18 7.19
C ARG A 27 -12.24 -2.35 7.11
N VAL A 28 -12.74 -3.57 6.85
CA VAL A 28 -11.88 -4.75 6.66
C VAL A 28 -11.15 -4.63 5.32
N CYS A 29 -11.80 -4.11 4.28
CA CYS A 29 -11.18 -3.86 2.98
C CYS A 29 -10.00 -2.90 3.13
N GLU A 30 -10.18 -1.78 3.83
CA GLU A 30 -9.11 -0.80 4.09
C GLU A 30 -7.88 -1.41 4.79
N LEU A 31 -8.08 -2.41 5.65
CA LEU A 31 -7.00 -3.11 6.35
C LEU A 31 -6.34 -4.20 5.50
N LEU A 32 -7.07 -4.80 4.56
CA LEU A 32 -6.60 -5.88 3.69
C LEU A 32 -5.85 -5.36 2.47
N ILE A 33 -6.39 -4.34 1.79
CA ILE A 33 -5.84 -3.76 0.57
C ILE A 33 -4.33 -3.50 0.66
N PRO A 34 -3.81 -2.79 1.69
CA PRO A 34 -2.39 -2.49 1.73
C PRO A 34 -1.57 -3.76 2.00
N LYS A 35 -2.11 -4.81 2.62
CA LYS A 35 -1.36 -6.03 2.97
C LYS A 35 -1.35 -7.10 1.88
N MET A 36 -2.16 -6.92 0.83
CA MET A 36 -2.30 -7.89 -0.24
C MET A 36 -1.35 -7.62 -1.40
N SER A 37 -1.02 -8.67 -2.15
CA SER A 37 -0.28 -8.51 -3.40
C SER A 37 -1.17 -7.90 -4.47
N ASN A 38 -0.56 -7.23 -5.45
CA ASN A 38 -1.29 -6.60 -6.55
C ASN A 38 -2.10 -7.63 -7.36
N GLU A 39 -1.57 -8.84 -7.52
CA GLU A 39 -2.25 -9.95 -8.18
C GLU A 39 -3.50 -10.38 -7.41
N ALA A 40 -3.41 -10.46 -6.07
CA ALA A 40 -4.54 -10.85 -5.23
C ALA A 40 -5.62 -9.75 -5.15
N ILE A 41 -5.22 -8.48 -5.18
CA ILE A 41 -6.14 -7.33 -5.21
C ILE A 41 -6.93 -7.30 -6.52
N ASN A 42 -6.25 -7.58 -7.63
CA ASN A 42 -6.82 -7.59 -8.98
C ASN A 42 -7.36 -8.97 -9.41
N GLN A 43 -7.45 -9.92 -8.48
CA GLN A 43 -7.95 -11.26 -8.78
C GLN A 43 -9.39 -11.18 -9.29
N VAL A 44 -9.63 -11.87 -10.40
CA VAL A 44 -10.94 -12.02 -11.01
C VAL A 44 -11.61 -13.28 -10.46
N THR A 45 -12.86 -13.15 -10.00
CA THR A 45 -13.67 -14.29 -9.57
C THR A 45 -14.13 -15.12 -10.77
N ASN A 46 -14.66 -16.31 -10.53
CA ASN A 46 -15.27 -17.12 -11.59
C ASN A 46 -16.49 -16.42 -12.25
N ASN A 47 -17.04 -15.38 -11.62
CA ASN A 47 -18.12 -14.56 -12.18
C ASN A 47 -17.59 -13.40 -13.05
N GLY A 48 -16.27 -13.25 -13.21
CA GLY A 48 -15.67 -12.15 -13.96
C GLY A 48 -15.56 -10.84 -13.15
N GLU A 49 -15.74 -10.89 -11.83
CA GLU A 49 -15.74 -9.70 -10.98
C GLU A 49 -14.39 -9.50 -10.28
N THR A 50 -13.99 -8.25 -10.07
CA THR A 50 -12.84 -7.87 -9.23
C THR A 50 -13.33 -7.20 -7.95
N ALA A 51 -12.46 -7.07 -6.95
CA ALA A 51 -12.78 -6.28 -5.75
C ALA A 51 -13.24 -4.85 -6.11
N LEU A 52 -12.61 -4.24 -7.12
CA LEU A 52 -12.99 -2.91 -7.61
C LEU A 52 -14.38 -2.88 -8.26
N SER A 53 -14.73 -3.86 -9.10
CA SER A 53 -16.04 -3.87 -9.76
C SER A 53 -17.18 -4.02 -8.74
N ILE A 54 -16.98 -4.87 -7.73
CA ILE A 54 -17.97 -5.09 -6.67
C ILE A 54 -18.08 -3.83 -5.78
N ALA A 55 -16.95 -3.22 -5.41
CA ALA A 55 -16.93 -1.98 -4.62
C ALA A 55 -17.64 -0.83 -5.36
N THR A 56 -17.42 -0.72 -6.67
CA THR A 56 -18.07 0.27 -7.54
C THR A 56 -19.58 0.05 -7.58
N ASN A 57 -20.02 -1.19 -7.79
CA ASN A 57 -21.45 -1.53 -7.82
C ASN A 57 -22.16 -1.26 -6.49
N LYS A 58 -21.44 -1.36 -5.37
CA LYS A 58 -21.96 -1.10 -4.02
C LYS A 58 -21.80 0.36 -3.58
N GLY A 59 -21.04 1.18 -4.31
CA GLY A 59 -20.81 2.59 -3.98
C GLY A 59 -19.77 2.83 -2.88
N PHE A 60 -18.85 1.90 -2.63
CA PHE A 60 -17.79 2.04 -1.61
C PHE A 60 -16.65 2.94 -2.11
N LYS A 61 -16.88 4.26 -2.07
CA LYS A 61 -15.96 5.27 -2.61
C LYS A 61 -14.55 5.17 -2.03
N ASN A 62 -14.41 5.04 -0.71
CA ASN A 62 -13.09 4.98 -0.08
C ASN A 62 -12.29 3.74 -0.50
N VAL A 63 -12.96 2.60 -0.62
CA VAL A 63 -12.38 1.35 -1.11
C VAL A 63 -11.98 1.48 -2.58
N CYS A 64 -12.84 2.06 -3.42
CA CYS A 64 -12.51 2.33 -4.82
C CYS A 64 -11.29 3.25 -4.94
N ASP A 65 -11.23 4.33 -4.16
CA ASP A 65 -10.12 5.28 -4.16
C ASP A 65 -8.81 4.60 -3.76
N LEU A 66 -8.82 3.81 -2.68
CA LEU A 66 -7.65 3.03 -2.25
C LEU A 66 -7.17 2.04 -3.33
N LEU A 67 -8.09 1.30 -3.94
CA LEU A 67 -7.77 0.34 -5.01
C LEU A 67 -7.13 1.03 -6.22
N HIS A 68 -7.69 2.17 -6.65
CA HIS A 68 -7.14 2.94 -7.76
C HIS A 68 -5.75 3.50 -7.46
N LYS A 69 -5.50 3.93 -6.22
CA LYS A 69 -4.20 4.45 -5.80
C LYS A 69 -3.14 3.36 -5.82
N ILE A 70 -3.43 2.17 -5.29
CA ILE A 70 -2.48 1.05 -5.32
C ILE A 70 -2.16 0.63 -6.76
N ASP A 71 -3.17 0.48 -7.63
CA ASP A 71 -2.95 0.13 -9.03
C ASP A 71 -2.13 1.21 -9.78
N GLY A 72 -2.46 2.49 -9.56
CA GLY A 72 -1.71 3.60 -10.13
C GLY A 72 -0.27 3.67 -9.66
N PHE A 73 -0.02 3.40 -8.37
CA PHE A 73 1.33 3.34 -7.80
C PHE A 73 2.14 2.18 -8.38
N GLN A 74 1.54 0.98 -8.50
CA GLN A 74 2.22 -0.17 -9.08
C GLN A 74 2.64 0.08 -10.54
N LYS A 75 1.74 0.68 -11.35
CA LYS A 75 2.06 1.08 -12.73
C LYS A 75 3.21 2.08 -12.81
N LEU A 76 3.27 3.03 -11.86
CA LEU A 76 4.39 3.98 -11.77
C LEU A 76 5.71 3.27 -11.45
N VAL A 77 5.68 2.32 -10.52
CA VAL A 77 6.84 1.50 -10.14
C VAL A 77 7.35 0.69 -11.34
N ASP A 78 6.46 0.02 -12.06
CA ASP A 78 6.82 -0.77 -13.24
C ASP A 78 7.46 0.12 -14.31
N GLY A 79 6.88 1.30 -14.58
CA GLY A 79 7.43 2.26 -15.54
C GLY A 79 8.79 2.83 -15.14
N ILE A 80 9.06 3.00 -13.83
CA ILE A 80 10.38 3.42 -13.34
C ILE A 80 11.39 2.29 -13.49
N ASN A 81 11.01 1.07 -13.11
CA ASN A 81 11.85 -0.12 -13.26
C ASN A 81 12.26 -0.35 -14.71
N ASP A 82 11.33 -0.25 -15.66
CA ASP A 82 11.60 -0.38 -17.09
C ASP A 82 12.59 0.68 -17.59
N LYS A 83 12.40 1.94 -17.19
CA LYS A 83 13.32 3.03 -17.56
C LYS A 83 14.70 2.85 -16.94
N VAL A 84 14.80 2.39 -15.68
CA VAL A 84 16.08 2.10 -15.02
C VAL A 84 16.78 0.92 -15.70
N ALA A 85 16.04 -0.13 -16.04
CA ALA A 85 16.57 -1.30 -16.72
C ALA A 85 17.15 -0.95 -18.11
N THR A 86 16.43 -0.12 -18.88
CA THR A 86 16.82 0.28 -20.25
C THR A 86 17.88 1.40 -20.29
N ASN A 87 18.11 2.15 -19.20
CA ASN A 87 19.07 3.24 -19.18
C ASN A 87 20.53 2.74 -19.10
N ILE A 88 21.31 3.00 -20.15
CA ILE A 88 22.73 2.60 -20.24
C ILE A 88 23.68 3.46 -19.39
N ALA A 89 23.26 4.66 -18.96
CA ALA A 89 24.08 5.58 -18.17
C ALA A 89 24.15 5.15 -16.69
N ILE A 90 23.25 4.28 -16.24
CA ILE A 90 23.24 3.68 -14.91
C ILE A 90 24.00 2.35 -14.99
N ASN A 91 24.97 2.13 -14.12
CA ASN A 91 25.71 0.87 -14.08
C ASN A 91 24.86 -0.26 -13.46
N VAL A 92 25.24 -1.52 -13.72
CA VAL A 92 24.48 -2.70 -13.29
C VAL A 92 24.30 -2.77 -11.76
N LYS A 93 25.31 -2.36 -10.99
CA LYS A 93 25.25 -2.37 -9.52
C LYS A 93 24.23 -1.37 -8.99
N ASP A 94 24.20 -0.16 -9.54
CA ASP A 94 23.25 0.86 -9.16
C ASP A 94 21.83 0.52 -9.60
N LYS A 95 21.65 -0.17 -10.74
CA LYS A 95 20.33 -0.72 -11.14
C LYS A 95 19.79 -1.71 -10.12
N ALA A 96 20.64 -2.63 -9.64
CA ALA A 96 20.25 -3.60 -8.62
C ALA A 96 19.84 -2.89 -7.31
N ILE A 97 20.66 -1.95 -6.82
CA ILE A 97 20.36 -1.18 -5.61
C ILE A 97 19.05 -0.39 -5.77
N ILE A 98 18.83 0.26 -6.92
CA ILE A 98 17.60 1.00 -7.19
C ILE A 98 16.39 0.06 -7.14
N LYS A 99 16.49 -1.12 -7.77
CA LYS A 99 15.41 -2.10 -7.77
C LYS A 99 15.08 -2.56 -6.35
N ASP A 100 16.08 -2.93 -5.57
CA ASP A 100 15.90 -3.36 -4.18
C ASP A 100 15.26 -2.24 -3.33
N THR A 101 15.69 -1.00 -3.54
CA THR A 101 15.12 0.18 -2.84
C THR A 101 13.66 0.41 -3.23
N ILE A 102 13.31 0.26 -4.50
CA ILE A 102 11.93 0.37 -4.97
C ILE A 102 11.06 -0.74 -4.36
N GLU A 103 11.56 -1.98 -4.29
CA GLU A 103 10.85 -3.08 -3.63
C GLU A 103 10.61 -2.81 -2.14
N ASN A 104 11.59 -2.24 -1.43
CA ASN A 104 11.42 -1.80 -0.05
C ASN A 104 10.34 -0.73 0.08
N ILE A 105 10.37 0.31 -0.78
CA ILE A 105 9.35 1.37 -0.79
C ILE A 105 7.94 0.77 -0.96
N VAL A 106 7.77 -0.13 -1.94
CA VAL A 106 6.51 -0.83 -2.18
C VAL A 106 6.05 -1.58 -0.93
N ASN A 107 6.94 -2.34 -0.29
CA ASN A 107 6.59 -3.13 0.91
C ASN A 107 6.28 -2.25 2.12
N ASN A 108 6.87 -1.07 2.22
CA ASN A 108 6.63 -0.13 3.30
C ASN A 108 5.32 0.65 3.12
N ILE A 109 4.95 0.99 1.88
CA ILE A 109 3.64 1.59 1.57
C ILE A 109 2.50 0.64 1.96
N LYS A 110 2.69 -0.67 1.79
CA LYS A 110 1.75 -1.71 2.25
C LYS A 110 1.50 -1.72 3.76
N VAL A 111 2.33 -1.05 4.54
CA VAL A 111 2.14 -0.87 5.99
C VAL A 111 1.31 0.39 6.27
N LEU A 112 1.40 1.40 5.41
CA LEU A 112 0.65 2.65 5.54
C LEU A 112 -0.82 2.43 5.14
N ASN A 113 -1.72 2.67 6.08
CA ASN A 113 -3.17 2.50 5.92
C ASN A 113 -3.91 3.81 5.60
N ASN A 114 -3.17 4.91 5.39
CA ASN A 114 -3.74 6.23 5.12
C ASN A 114 -3.49 6.68 3.67
N ILE A 115 -4.49 7.33 3.06
CA ILE A 115 -4.47 7.74 1.64
C ILE A 115 -3.50 8.91 1.41
N THR A 116 -3.35 9.78 2.41
CA THR A 116 -2.55 11.02 2.29
C THR A 116 -1.06 10.76 2.15
N ASP A 117 -0.50 9.74 2.82
CA ASP A 117 0.94 9.45 2.72
C ASP A 117 1.28 8.70 1.44
N ILE A 118 0.39 7.82 0.96
CA ILE A 118 0.50 7.18 -0.36
C ILE A 118 0.60 8.25 -1.46
N ASP A 119 -0.19 9.31 -1.37
CA ASP A 119 -0.17 10.41 -2.35
C ASP A 119 1.13 11.21 -2.33
N LYS A 120 1.68 11.52 -1.14
CA LYS A 120 2.97 12.21 -1.03
C LYS A 120 4.09 11.40 -1.67
N ILE A 121 4.14 10.10 -1.37
CA ILE A 121 5.19 9.21 -1.90
C ILE A 121 5.03 9.04 -3.41
N THR A 122 3.80 8.85 -3.88
CA THR A 122 3.49 8.76 -5.32
C THR A 122 3.94 10.01 -6.06
N ALA A 123 3.66 11.21 -5.52
CA ALA A 123 4.07 12.47 -6.12
C ALA A 123 5.60 12.65 -6.16
N SER A 124 6.30 12.20 -5.12
CA SER A 124 7.77 12.18 -5.10
C SER A 124 8.35 11.19 -6.11
N MET A 125 7.76 10.00 -6.24
CA MET A 125 8.19 9.00 -7.22
C MET A 125 7.92 9.42 -8.68
N GLN A 126 6.83 10.13 -8.95
CA GLN A 126 6.54 10.67 -10.30
C GLN A 126 7.65 11.61 -10.81
N LYS A 127 8.38 12.28 -9.91
CA LYS A 127 9.49 13.19 -10.25
C LYS A 127 10.78 12.46 -10.63
N LEU A 128 10.84 11.14 -10.46
CA LEU A 128 11.98 10.31 -10.84
C LEU A 128 12.01 10.11 -12.36
N ILE A 129 12.54 11.10 -13.08
CA ILE A 129 12.94 10.96 -14.49
C ILE A 129 14.39 10.47 -14.52
N VAL A 130 14.64 9.40 -15.28
CA VAL A 130 15.83 8.55 -15.14
C VAL A 130 17.10 9.21 -15.72
N ASP A 131 17.87 9.83 -14.84
CA ASP A 131 19.23 10.33 -15.07
C ASP A 131 20.24 9.61 -14.14
N LYS A 132 21.54 9.95 -14.18
CA LYS A 132 22.54 9.33 -13.28
C LYS A 132 22.29 9.56 -11.78
N SER A 133 21.52 10.58 -11.41
CA SER A 133 21.18 10.92 -10.01
C SER A 133 19.98 10.15 -9.45
N THR A 134 19.30 9.35 -10.29
CA THR A 134 18.09 8.58 -9.92
C THR A 134 18.28 7.75 -8.65
N LYS A 135 19.45 7.13 -8.45
CA LYS A 135 19.78 6.38 -7.23
C LYS A 135 19.63 7.22 -5.96
N PHE A 136 20.22 8.42 -5.95
CA PHE A 136 20.22 9.29 -4.78
C PHE A 136 18.81 9.82 -4.48
N LYS A 137 18.06 10.18 -5.53
CA LYS A 137 16.66 10.64 -5.40
C LYS A 137 15.76 9.53 -4.82
N ILE A 138 15.94 8.27 -5.23
CA ILE A 138 15.18 7.13 -4.71
C ILE A 138 15.50 6.83 -3.24
N MET A 139 16.78 6.81 -2.86
CA MET A 139 17.18 6.63 -1.47
C MET A 139 16.64 7.73 -0.54
N THR A 140 16.55 8.97 -1.04
CA THR A 140 15.95 10.07 -0.30
C THR A 140 14.46 9.82 -0.02
N ILE A 141 13.73 9.26 -0.98
CA ILE A 141 12.31 8.91 -0.83
C ILE A 141 12.14 7.76 0.17
N GLU A 142 12.99 6.74 0.13
CA GLU A 142 12.96 5.64 1.10
C GLU A 142 13.15 6.17 2.54
N ASN A 143 14.10 7.08 2.75
CA ASN A 143 14.31 7.71 4.06
C ASN A 143 13.09 8.51 4.52
N GLN A 144 12.49 9.31 3.63
CA GLN A 144 11.25 10.06 3.94
C GLN A 144 10.10 9.13 4.32
N LEU A 145 9.96 8.01 3.62
CA LEU A 145 8.96 6.99 3.94
C LEU A 145 9.22 6.37 5.31
N ASN A 146 10.46 6.04 5.65
CA ASN A 146 10.80 5.51 6.97
C ASN A 146 10.45 6.51 8.09
N GLU A 147 10.75 7.80 7.90
CA GLU A 147 10.34 8.86 8.84
C GLU A 147 8.81 8.93 9.02
N ILE A 148 8.04 8.76 7.94
CA ILE A 148 6.57 8.74 8.01
C ILE A 148 6.10 7.52 8.82
N ILE A 149 6.68 6.34 8.59
CA ILE A 149 6.32 5.11 9.29
C ILE A 149 6.62 5.22 10.78
N ASP A 150 7.80 5.74 11.14
CA ASP A 150 8.20 5.92 12.54
C ASP A 150 7.22 6.85 13.27
N ASN A 151 6.81 7.95 12.62
CA ASN A 151 5.80 8.86 13.16
C ASN A 151 4.40 8.21 13.27
N HIS A 152 4.06 7.29 12.37
CA HIS A 152 2.79 6.55 12.42
C HIS A 152 2.75 5.58 13.61
N ASN A 153 3.83 4.82 13.85
CA ASN A 153 3.93 3.90 14.97
C ASN A 153 3.84 4.60 16.33
N ILE A 154 4.38 5.83 16.45
CA ILE A 154 4.30 6.61 17.70
C ILE A 154 2.86 7.03 18.02
N ASN A 155 2.04 7.36 17.01
CA ASN A 155 0.65 7.80 17.24
C ASN A 155 -0.30 6.66 17.62
N ASP A 156 -0.06 5.44 17.13
CA ASP A 156 -0.86 4.28 17.50
C ASP A 156 -0.67 3.90 18.98
N ASP A 157 0.54 4.06 19.55
CA ASP A 157 0.83 3.84 20.98
C ASP A 157 0.20 4.89 21.92
N VAL A 158 0.12 6.16 21.50
CA VAL A 158 -0.46 7.24 22.33
C VAL A 158 -1.97 7.08 22.49
N SER A 159 -2.66 6.44 21.52
CA SER A 159 -4.09 6.16 21.62
C SER A 159 -4.46 5.23 22.79
N MET A 160 -3.54 4.36 23.23
CA MET A 160 -3.73 3.47 24.39
C MET A 160 -3.50 4.14 25.74
N LEU A 161 -2.87 5.33 25.79
CA LEU A 161 -2.60 6.05 27.04
C LEU A 161 -3.69 7.09 27.41
N SER A 162 -4.70 7.27 26.55
CA SER A 162 -5.85 8.16 26.84
C SER A 162 -7.03 7.46 27.53
N GLY A 163 -6.77 6.31 28.19
CA GLY A 163 -7.71 5.62 29.05
C GLY A 163 -8.11 6.47 30.25
N ASP A 164 -9.23 7.18 30.07
CA ASP A 164 -10.13 7.77 31.06
C ASP A 164 -9.86 7.34 32.51
N ASN A 165 -9.09 8.16 33.23
CA ASN A 165 -8.84 8.00 34.66
C ASN A 165 -9.76 8.97 35.44
N THR A 166 -11.06 8.92 35.16
CA THR A 166 -12.08 9.56 36.00
C THR A 166 -12.35 8.70 37.23
N PHE A 167 -11.40 8.71 38.16
CA PHE A 167 -11.64 8.24 39.53
C PHE A 167 -12.60 9.22 40.21
N VAL A 168 -13.90 8.91 40.18
CA VAL A 168 -14.90 9.55 41.04
C VAL A 168 -14.90 8.80 42.36
N PRO A 169 -14.44 9.40 43.49
CA PRO A 169 -14.59 8.76 44.78
C PRO A 169 -16.06 8.89 45.20
N ALA A 170 -16.74 7.77 45.37
CA ALA A 170 -18.05 7.74 45.99
C ALA A 170 -17.93 8.18 47.46
N ALA A 171 -18.49 9.34 47.76
CA ALA A 171 -18.85 9.72 49.12
C ALA A 171 -20.18 9.02 49.49
N GLY A 172 -20.17 8.24 50.55
CA GLY A 172 -21.33 7.54 51.10
C GLY A 172 -20.94 6.63 52.25
#